data_AF-A0AAY4A9P2-F1
#
_entry.id   AF-A0AAY4A9P2-F1
#
_cell.length_a   1.000
_cell.length_b   1.000
_cell.length_c   1.000
_cell.angle_alpha   90.00
_cell.angle_beta   90.00
_cell.angle_gamma   90.00
#
_symmetry.space_group_name_H-M   'P 1'
#
loop_
_entity.id
_entity.type
_entity.pdbx_description
1 polymer ?
#
loop_
_entity_poly.entity_id
_entity_poly.type
_entity_poly.pdbx_seq_one_letter_code
_entity_poly.pdbx_strand_id
1 'polypeptide(L)'
;LQDHRQGFDIIPVLTSEILAIMNLLSSMKTHSVPEDVDIKDTVLNDDDIGDSCHEDFLHKAISSHLQTCGCSMVVGSNPDKVNKIVLTLCLFLTPDERKCSRLCHADGSFKYDTGLFVQGLLKDSTGSFVLPYRQVLYSPFPTTHIDVDINTVKQMPPCHEHMYHQRCYERAELGTLWKASSEEHVTPDSLMQANDSFTPDLNIFQDVMHKDTLVKSFIDEVFLLKPGLSLRSVYLSHFLLLLHRKSVTLLRYIEDETQKGKKPFRSLKNLKTDLDLTVEGDLNIVMAMAEKLRAGLHSFVFGRPFYTSVQERDLLMNF
;
A
#
# COMPACT_ATOMS: atom_id res chain seq x y z
N LEU A 1 -14.31 40.08 36.87
CA LEU A 1 -13.68 38.79 37.23
C LEU A 1 -14.70 37.68 37.01
N GLN A 2 -14.76 37.11 35.80
CA GLN A 2 -15.19 35.73 35.59
C GLN A 2 -14.92 35.38 34.13
N ASP A 3 -13.69 34.94 33.89
CA ASP A 3 -13.28 34.30 32.66
C ASP A 3 -13.54 32.80 32.84
N HIS A 4 -14.74 32.34 32.45
CA HIS A 4 -15.05 30.91 32.40
C HIS A 4 -14.52 30.35 31.08
N ARG A 5 -13.21 30.05 31.05
CA ARG A 5 -12.66 29.08 30.11
C ARG A 5 -13.28 27.72 30.43
N GLN A 6 -14.36 27.35 29.74
CA GLN A 6 -14.74 25.95 29.61
C GLN A 6 -13.57 25.25 28.90
N GLY A 7 -12.68 24.65 29.69
CA GLY A 7 -11.62 23.82 29.15
C GLY A 7 -12.24 22.68 28.36
N PHE A 8 -11.80 22.47 27.12
CA PHE A 8 -12.10 21.24 26.38
C PHE A 8 -11.72 20.05 27.26
N ASP A 9 -12.67 19.17 27.55
CA ASP A 9 -12.36 17.93 28.26
C ASP A 9 -11.56 17.02 27.31
N ILE A 10 -10.27 16.87 27.60
CA ILE A 10 -9.33 16.10 26.79
C ILE A 10 -9.56 14.59 26.99
N ILE A 11 -10.17 14.20 28.11
CA ILE A 11 -10.31 12.79 28.50
C ILE A 11 -11.15 12.00 27.48
N PRO A 12 -12.35 12.46 27.04
CA PRO A 12 -13.12 11.74 26.01
C PRO A 12 -12.37 11.55 24.69
N VAL A 13 -11.62 12.56 24.26
CA VAL A 13 -10.84 12.52 23.00
C VAL A 13 -9.72 11.48 23.09
N LEU A 14 -8.93 11.50 24.17
CA LEU A 14 -7.88 10.49 24.36
C LEU A 14 -8.45 9.09 24.58
N THR A 15 -9.63 8.99 25.21
CA THR A 15 -10.29 7.71 25.43
C THR A 15 -10.64 7.03 24.10
N SER A 16 -11.17 7.77 23.11
CA SER A 16 -11.47 7.18 21.80
C SER A 16 -10.22 6.69 21.06
N GLU A 17 -9.12 7.43 21.12
CA GLU A 17 -7.85 7.04 20.48
C GLU A 17 -7.23 5.80 21.15
N ILE A 18 -7.23 5.74 22.48
CA ILE A 18 -6.72 4.58 23.23
C ILE A 18 -7.58 3.34 22.93
N LEU A 19 -8.91 3.48 22.89
CA LEU A 19 -9.80 2.37 22.58
C LEU A 19 -9.54 1.80 21.17
N ALA A 20 -9.26 2.66 20.18
CA ALA A 20 -8.90 2.20 18.83
C ALA A 20 -7.63 1.32 18.85
N ILE A 21 -6.59 1.76 19.56
CA ILE A 21 -5.33 1.00 19.69
C ILE A 21 -5.57 -0.32 20.45
N MET A 22 -6.33 -0.30 21.54
CA MET A 22 -6.64 -1.51 22.29
C MET A 22 -7.40 -2.54 21.45
N ASN A 23 -8.36 -2.08 20.64
CA ASN A 23 -9.10 -2.94 19.72
C ASN A 23 -8.20 -3.53 18.64
N LEU A 24 -7.28 -2.74 18.08
CA LEU A 24 -6.25 -3.24 17.16
C LEU A 24 -5.42 -4.35 17.80
N LEU A 25 -4.83 -4.11 18.98
CA LEU A 25 -4.00 -5.11 19.66
C LEU A 25 -4.79 -6.38 20.01
N SER A 26 -6.04 -6.25 20.44
CA SER A 26 -6.94 -7.37 20.71
C SER A 26 -7.22 -8.18 19.43
N SER A 27 -7.45 -7.49 18.30
CA SER A 27 -7.67 -8.13 17.01
C SER A 27 -6.42 -8.87 16.51
N MET A 28 -5.23 -8.29 16.68
CA MET A 28 -3.96 -8.93 16.27
C MET A 28 -3.67 -10.17 17.10
N LYS A 29 -4.06 -10.19 18.39
CA LYS A 29 -3.93 -11.38 19.22
C LYS A 29 -4.77 -12.56 18.72
N THR A 30 -5.91 -12.29 18.08
CA THR A 30 -6.93 -13.30 17.75
C THR A 30 -6.98 -13.64 16.26
N HIS A 31 -6.61 -12.71 15.39
CA HIS A 31 -6.79 -12.79 13.93
C HIS A 31 -5.53 -12.41 13.15
N SER A 32 -4.37 -12.32 13.79
CA SER A 32 -3.11 -12.14 13.05
C SER A 32 -2.87 -13.33 12.12
N VAL A 33 -2.24 -13.05 10.99
CA VAL A 33 -1.77 -14.10 10.08
C VAL A 33 -0.63 -14.86 10.78
N PRO A 34 -0.62 -16.21 10.73
CA PRO A 34 0.46 -16.99 11.31
C PRO A 34 1.80 -16.71 10.62
N GLU A 35 2.89 -16.97 11.34
CA GLU A 35 4.26 -16.79 10.82
C GLU A 35 4.50 -17.67 9.58
N ASP A 36 4.07 -18.93 9.67
CA ASP A 36 4.10 -19.89 8.59
C ASP A 36 2.71 -20.00 7.96
N VAL A 37 2.60 -19.59 6.70
CA VAL A 37 1.38 -19.74 5.89
C VAL A 37 1.53 -20.99 5.03
N ASP A 38 0.67 -21.99 5.21
CA ASP A 38 0.64 -23.16 4.31
C ASP A 38 0.05 -22.74 2.96
N ILE A 39 0.80 -23.01 1.89
CA ILE A 39 0.35 -22.72 0.51
C ILE A 39 -0.98 -23.41 0.19
N LYS A 40 -1.31 -24.51 0.88
CA LYS A 40 -2.58 -25.23 0.73
C LYS A 40 -3.82 -24.40 1.03
N ASP A 41 -3.70 -23.41 1.89
CA ASP A 41 -4.80 -22.54 2.31
C ASP A 41 -4.95 -21.32 1.38
N THR A 42 -4.23 -21.31 0.25
CA THR A 42 -4.14 -20.17 -0.68
C THR A 42 -4.63 -20.53 -2.08
N VAL A 43 -4.83 -19.52 -2.93
CA VAL A 43 -5.20 -19.72 -4.35
C VAL A 43 -4.10 -20.47 -5.11
N LEU A 44 -2.84 -20.38 -4.68
CA LEU A 44 -1.74 -21.07 -5.35
C LEU A 44 -1.78 -22.60 -5.20
N ASN A 45 -2.68 -23.17 -4.40
CA ASN A 45 -2.89 -24.62 -4.33
C ASN A 45 -4.09 -25.11 -5.16
N ASP A 46 -4.84 -24.21 -5.79
CA ASP A 46 -5.96 -24.60 -6.67
C ASP A 46 -5.43 -25.36 -7.91
N ASP A 47 -6.18 -26.38 -8.37
CA ASP A 47 -5.71 -27.27 -9.44
C ASP A 47 -5.42 -26.52 -10.74
N ASP A 48 -6.24 -25.51 -11.04
CA ASP A 48 -6.06 -24.55 -12.12
C ASP A 48 -6.20 -23.11 -11.60
N ILE A 49 -5.78 -22.17 -12.43
CA ILE A 49 -5.95 -20.74 -12.19
C ILE A 49 -7.38 -20.26 -12.49
N GLY A 50 -8.29 -21.15 -12.91
CA GLY A 50 -9.60 -20.77 -13.41
C GLY A 50 -9.59 -20.15 -14.82
N ASP A 51 -10.60 -19.32 -15.08
CA ASP A 51 -10.76 -18.64 -16.38
C ASP A 51 -9.80 -17.45 -16.55
N SER A 52 -9.78 -16.86 -17.74
CA SER A 52 -8.90 -15.73 -18.06
C SER A 52 -9.19 -14.48 -17.21
N CYS A 53 -10.39 -14.34 -16.66
CA CYS A 53 -10.73 -13.23 -15.77
C CYS A 53 -10.12 -13.45 -14.38
N HIS A 54 -10.16 -14.68 -13.87
CA HIS A 54 -9.53 -15.04 -12.61
C HIS A 54 -8.00 -14.95 -12.67
N GLU A 55 -7.40 -15.38 -13.79
CA GLU A 55 -5.97 -15.21 -14.06
C GLU A 55 -5.56 -13.73 -14.04
N ASP A 56 -6.25 -12.87 -14.79
CA ASP A 56 -5.96 -11.43 -14.85
C ASP A 56 -6.15 -10.77 -13.48
N PHE A 57 -7.18 -11.17 -12.73
CA PHE A 57 -7.41 -10.70 -11.37
C PHE A 57 -6.26 -11.08 -10.42
N LEU A 58 -5.86 -12.36 -10.40
CA LEU A 58 -4.80 -12.85 -9.53
C LEU A 58 -3.45 -12.21 -9.89
N HIS A 59 -3.16 -12.08 -11.19
CA HIS A 59 -1.98 -11.37 -11.68
C HIS A 59 -1.97 -9.93 -11.17
N LYS A 60 -3.04 -9.16 -11.40
CA LYS A 60 -3.13 -7.77 -10.93
C LYS A 60 -3.01 -7.66 -9.41
N ALA A 61 -3.64 -8.57 -8.66
CA ALA A 61 -3.61 -8.55 -7.20
C ALA A 61 -2.17 -8.72 -6.67
N ILE A 62 -1.45 -9.74 -7.15
CA ILE A 62 -0.07 -10.02 -6.72
C ILE A 62 0.87 -8.91 -7.19
N SER A 63 0.78 -8.49 -8.46
CA SER A 63 1.63 -7.43 -9.01
C SER A 63 1.44 -6.11 -8.28
N SER A 64 0.18 -5.70 -8.08
CA SER A 64 -0.11 -4.46 -7.38
C SER A 64 0.37 -4.51 -5.92
N HIS A 65 0.12 -5.62 -5.22
CA HIS A 65 0.61 -5.86 -3.85
C HIS A 65 2.14 -5.71 -3.74
N LEU A 66 2.89 -6.31 -4.67
CA LEU A 66 4.35 -6.22 -4.67
C LEU A 66 4.83 -4.79 -4.99
N GLN A 67 4.15 -4.08 -5.89
CA GLN A 67 4.46 -2.70 -6.26
C GLN A 67 4.09 -1.69 -5.15
N THR A 68 3.14 -2.01 -4.28
CA THR A 68 2.73 -1.20 -3.11
C THR A 68 3.43 -1.63 -1.82
N CYS A 69 4.69 -2.08 -1.93
CA CYS A 69 5.52 -2.45 -0.78
C CYS A 69 4.90 -3.57 0.10
N GLY A 70 4.02 -4.40 -0.44
CA GLY A 70 3.33 -5.46 0.28
C GLY A 70 2.14 -4.99 1.12
N CYS A 71 1.67 -3.75 0.93
CA CYS A 71 0.52 -3.21 1.65
C CYS A 71 -0.78 -3.39 0.85
N SER A 72 -1.77 -4.09 1.41
CA SER A 72 -3.02 -4.38 0.73
C SER A 72 -4.22 -4.47 1.67
N MET A 73 -5.35 -3.99 1.18
CA MET A 73 -6.65 -4.15 1.81
C MET A 73 -7.53 -5.00 0.90
N VAL A 74 -7.94 -6.15 1.41
CA VAL A 74 -8.79 -7.12 0.70
C VAL A 74 -10.20 -7.00 1.25
N VAL A 75 -11.14 -6.64 0.39
CA VAL A 75 -12.54 -6.36 0.74
C VAL A 75 -13.46 -7.35 0.03
N GLY A 76 -14.46 -7.86 0.74
CA GLY A 76 -15.47 -8.73 0.16
C GLY A 76 -16.62 -9.04 1.10
N SER A 77 -17.62 -9.75 0.60
CA SER A 77 -18.81 -10.13 1.38
C SER A 77 -18.66 -11.51 2.03
N ASN A 78 -17.74 -12.35 1.54
CA ASN A 78 -17.51 -13.70 2.05
C ASN A 78 -16.15 -13.79 2.77
N PRO A 79 -16.12 -14.16 4.07
CA PRO A 79 -14.89 -14.19 4.85
C PRO A 79 -13.88 -15.22 4.35
N ASP A 80 -14.33 -16.39 3.86
CA ASP A 80 -13.44 -17.43 3.36
C ASP A 80 -12.71 -16.96 2.09
N LYS A 81 -13.43 -16.30 1.17
CA LYS A 81 -12.83 -15.72 -0.05
C LYS A 81 -11.82 -14.63 0.29
N VAL A 82 -12.19 -13.72 1.19
CA VAL A 82 -11.29 -12.64 1.64
C VAL A 82 -10.04 -13.23 2.29
N ASN A 83 -10.20 -14.16 3.23
CA ASN A 83 -9.08 -14.79 3.92
C ASN A 83 -8.18 -15.61 2.98
N LYS A 84 -8.75 -16.30 1.99
CA LYS A 84 -7.96 -17.03 0.98
C LYS A 84 -7.04 -16.07 0.21
N ILE A 85 -7.53 -14.89 -0.19
CA ILE A 85 -6.71 -13.88 -0.88
C ILE A 85 -5.71 -13.23 0.08
N VAL A 86 -6.10 -12.91 1.32
CA VAL A 86 -5.17 -12.39 2.34
C VAL A 86 -3.99 -13.34 2.55
N LEU A 87 -4.26 -14.64 2.75
CA LEU A 87 -3.23 -15.66 2.90
C LEU A 87 -2.38 -15.80 1.65
N THR A 88 -2.99 -15.74 0.46
CA THR A 88 -2.28 -15.77 -0.83
C THR A 88 -1.27 -14.63 -0.95
N LEU A 89 -1.66 -13.39 -0.60
CA LEU A 89 -0.74 -12.24 -0.64
C LEU A 89 0.34 -12.33 0.43
N CYS A 90 0.00 -12.84 1.63
CA CYS A 90 0.95 -13.02 2.73
C CYS A 90 2.09 -14.01 2.40
N LEU A 91 1.92 -14.89 1.41
CA LEU A 91 3.01 -15.73 0.90
C LEU A 91 4.20 -14.91 0.38
N PHE A 92 3.97 -13.69 -0.10
CA PHE A 92 4.98 -12.79 -0.65
C PHE A 92 5.62 -11.86 0.40
N LEU A 93 5.22 -12.00 1.67
CA LEU A 93 5.75 -11.24 2.80
C LEU A 93 6.77 -12.03 3.60
N THR A 94 7.63 -11.32 4.34
CA THR A 94 8.51 -11.94 5.33
C THR A 94 7.71 -12.41 6.57
N PRO A 95 8.25 -13.33 7.38
CA PRO A 95 7.61 -13.78 8.62
C PRO A 95 7.21 -12.64 9.57
N ASP A 96 8.03 -11.61 9.69
CA ASP A 96 7.76 -10.45 10.54
C ASP A 96 6.63 -9.56 9.98
N GLU A 97 6.56 -9.41 8.66
CA GLU A 97 5.50 -8.65 7.99
C GLU A 97 4.14 -9.38 8.03
N ARG A 98 4.15 -10.71 8.01
CA ARG A 98 2.95 -11.54 8.21
C ARG A 98 2.35 -11.33 9.59
N LYS A 99 3.18 -11.23 10.64
CA LYS A 99 2.71 -10.92 12.01
C LYS A 99 2.05 -9.54 12.10
N CYS A 100 2.36 -8.65 11.17
CA CYS A 100 1.73 -7.34 11.01
C CYS A 100 0.58 -7.36 9.97
N SER A 101 0.00 -8.52 9.69
CA SER A 101 -1.16 -8.70 8.81
C SER A 101 -2.32 -9.36 9.56
N ARG A 102 -3.55 -9.13 9.12
CA ARG A 102 -4.77 -9.55 9.82
C ARG A 102 -5.80 -10.19 8.88
N LEU A 103 -6.29 -11.36 9.26
CA LEU A 103 -7.43 -12.03 8.64
C LEU A 103 -8.74 -11.29 8.96
N CYS A 104 -9.73 -11.41 8.10
CA CYS A 104 -11.08 -10.97 8.43
C CYS A 104 -11.76 -11.96 9.39
N HIS A 105 -12.77 -11.48 10.11
CA HIS A 105 -13.57 -12.27 11.04
C HIS A 105 -15.03 -12.30 10.56
N ALA A 106 -15.69 -13.45 10.68
CA ALA A 106 -17.06 -13.63 10.17
C ALA A 106 -18.11 -12.82 10.94
N ASP A 107 -17.97 -12.71 12.27
CA ASP A 107 -19.01 -12.13 13.13
C ASP A 107 -18.76 -10.65 13.49
N GLY A 108 -17.86 -9.96 12.78
CA GLY A 108 -17.58 -8.55 13.03
C GLY A 108 -16.87 -7.85 11.88
N SER A 109 -17.03 -6.52 11.81
CA SER A 109 -16.28 -5.71 10.87
C SER A 109 -15.10 -5.04 11.57
N PHE A 110 -13.89 -5.40 11.15
CA PHE A 110 -12.72 -4.59 11.46
C PHE A 110 -12.75 -3.30 10.65
N LYS A 111 -12.14 -2.25 11.19
CA LYS A 111 -11.83 -1.04 10.44
C LYS A 111 -10.44 -1.18 9.82
N TYR A 112 -10.15 -0.37 8.82
CA TYR A 112 -8.81 -0.26 8.28
C TYR A 112 -7.85 0.31 9.33
N ASP A 113 -6.69 -0.33 9.48
CA ASP A 113 -5.61 0.10 10.34
C ASP A 113 -4.36 0.43 9.51
N THR A 114 -3.74 1.59 9.76
CA THR A 114 -2.67 2.18 8.92
C THR A 114 -1.32 1.45 9.00
N GLY A 115 -1.11 0.64 10.04
CA GLY A 115 0.14 -0.06 10.29
C GLY A 115 0.18 -1.50 9.82
N LEU A 116 -0.91 -2.02 9.24
CA LEU A 116 -0.98 -3.41 8.79
C LEU A 116 -0.49 -3.55 7.34
N PHE A 117 0.23 -4.64 7.04
CA PHE A 117 0.64 -4.96 5.68
C PHE A 117 -0.55 -5.47 4.88
N VAL A 118 -1.11 -6.63 5.23
CA VAL A 118 -2.32 -7.14 4.57
C VAL A 118 -3.46 -7.23 5.56
N GLN A 119 -4.63 -6.72 5.19
CA GLN A 119 -5.81 -6.77 6.04
C GLN A 119 -7.06 -7.17 5.25
N GLY A 120 -7.76 -8.18 5.77
CA GLY A 120 -9.08 -8.59 5.29
C GLY A 120 -10.18 -7.79 5.98
N LEU A 121 -11.06 -7.16 5.20
CA LEU A 121 -12.19 -6.38 5.69
C LEU A 121 -13.48 -6.88 5.01
N LEU A 122 -14.56 -6.96 5.79
CA LEU A 122 -15.86 -7.34 5.26
C LEU A 122 -16.67 -6.11 4.85
N LYS A 123 -17.42 -6.25 3.76
CA LYS A 123 -18.48 -5.30 3.40
C LYS A 123 -19.60 -5.34 4.43
N ASP A 124 -20.31 -4.23 4.56
CA ASP A 124 -21.49 -4.17 5.42
C ASP A 124 -22.66 -4.99 4.84
N SER A 125 -23.76 -5.09 5.59
CA SER A 125 -24.95 -5.82 5.17
C SER A 125 -25.62 -5.29 3.90
N THR A 126 -25.27 -4.08 3.45
CA THR A 126 -25.74 -3.50 2.18
C THR A 126 -24.82 -3.84 1.00
N GLY A 127 -23.72 -4.56 1.25
CA GLY A 127 -22.68 -4.81 0.26
C GLY A 127 -21.79 -3.59 0.02
N SER A 128 -21.80 -2.61 0.93
CA SER A 128 -20.99 -1.39 0.82
C SER A 128 -19.73 -1.48 1.67
N PHE A 129 -18.70 -0.75 1.26
CA PHE A 129 -17.49 -0.55 2.04
C PHE A 129 -17.13 0.92 2.05
N VAL A 130 -16.96 1.50 3.23
CA VAL A 130 -16.55 2.90 3.39
C VAL A 130 -15.04 2.96 3.42
N LEU A 131 -14.46 3.47 2.34
CA LEU A 131 -13.02 3.66 2.24
C LEU A 131 -12.54 4.73 3.25
N PRO A 132 -11.66 4.38 4.21
CA PRO A 132 -11.18 5.30 5.22
C PRO A 132 -10.01 6.13 4.66
N TYR A 133 -10.34 7.10 3.81
CA TYR A 133 -9.39 7.91 3.04
C TYR A 133 -8.24 8.49 3.87
N ARG A 134 -8.59 9.12 5.01
CA ARG A 134 -7.62 9.74 5.92
C ARG A 134 -6.60 8.72 6.46
N GLN A 135 -7.09 7.57 6.92
CA GLN A 135 -6.23 6.51 7.44
C GLN A 135 -5.33 5.95 6.35
N VAL A 136 -5.88 5.68 5.16
CA VAL A 136 -5.09 5.17 4.02
C VAL A 136 -3.95 6.11 3.64
N LEU A 137 -4.18 7.43 3.66
CA LEU A 137 -3.13 8.42 3.39
C LEU A 137 -2.04 8.46 4.47
N TYR A 138 -2.39 8.22 5.73
CA TYR A 138 -1.43 8.18 6.83
C TYR A 138 -0.60 6.90 6.90
N SER A 139 -0.92 5.89 6.08
CA SER A 139 -0.13 4.65 6.04
C SER A 139 1.31 4.93 5.61
N PRO A 140 2.32 4.23 6.16
CA PRO A 140 3.73 4.46 5.78
C PRO A 140 4.06 4.12 4.32
N PHE A 141 3.26 3.24 3.72
CA PHE A 141 3.40 2.79 2.34
C PHE A 141 2.06 2.93 1.60
N PRO A 142 2.09 3.09 0.26
CA PRO A 142 0.88 3.06 -0.56
C PRO A 142 0.17 1.72 -0.37
N THR A 143 -1.17 1.70 -0.53
CA THR A 143 -1.99 0.50 -0.36
C THR A 143 -2.60 0.07 -1.70
N THR A 144 -2.71 -1.24 -1.91
CA THR A 144 -3.58 -1.82 -2.96
C THR A 144 -4.97 -2.11 -2.39
N HIS A 145 -6.02 -1.68 -3.09
CA HIS A 145 -7.41 -2.02 -2.80
C HIS A 145 -7.86 -3.17 -3.70
N ILE A 146 -8.21 -4.31 -3.09
CA ILE A 146 -8.65 -5.51 -3.79
C ILE A 146 -10.08 -5.82 -3.38
N ASP A 147 -11.01 -5.83 -4.34
CA ASP A 147 -12.39 -6.25 -4.10
C ASP A 147 -12.63 -7.61 -4.75
N VAL A 148 -12.83 -8.63 -3.90
CA VAL A 148 -12.95 -10.04 -4.32
C VAL A 148 -14.36 -10.41 -4.80
N ASP A 149 -15.37 -9.56 -4.59
CA ASP A 149 -16.73 -9.84 -5.08
C ASP A 149 -16.88 -9.46 -6.55
N ILE A 150 -16.19 -8.38 -6.96
CA ILE A 150 -16.23 -7.84 -8.33
C ILE A 150 -14.91 -8.02 -9.08
N ASN A 151 -13.93 -8.73 -8.50
CA ASN A 151 -12.60 -8.98 -9.06
C ASN A 151 -11.90 -7.70 -9.53
N THR A 152 -11.93 -6.63 -8.73
CA THR A 152 -11.25 -5.37 -9.07
C THR A 152 -10.01 -5.15 -8.21
N VAL A 153 -8.98 -4.60 -8.83
CA VAL A 153 -7.73 -4.22 -8.17
C VAL A 153 -7.45 -2.77 -8.51
N LYS A 154 -7.34 -1.93 -7.49
CA LYS A 154 -6.93 -0.53 -7.60
C LYS A 154 -5.70 -0.28 -6.74
N GLN A 155 -4.89 0.67 -7.16
CA GLN A 155 -3.58 0.92 -6.58
C GLN A 155 -3.42 2.40 -6.23
N MET A 156 -2.77 2.67 -5.11
CA MET A 156 -2.26 4.00 -4.79
C MET A 156 -1.01 4.34 -5.63
N PRO A 157 -0.67 5.63 -5.79
CA PRO A 157 0.54 6.01 -6.52
C PRO A 157 1.82 5.47 -5.86
N PRO A 158 2.95 5.44 -6.59
CA PRO A 158 4.20 4.91 -6.06
C PRO A 158 4.67 5.61 -4.77
N CYS A 159 5.50 4.93 -3.98
CA CYS A 159 5.86 5.33 -2.62
C CYS A 159 6.27 6.82 -2.47
N HIS A 160 7.13 7.35 -3.35
CA HIS A 160 7.52 8.78 -3.28
C HIS A 160 6.36 9.77 -3.43
N GLU A 161 5.39 9.49 -4.32
CA GLU A 161 4.21 10.34 -4.50
C GLU A 161 3.27 10.21 -3.30
N HIS A 162 3.06 8.98 -2.82
CA HIS A 162 2.31 8.71 -1.58
C HIS A 162 2.88 9.51 -0.39
N MET A 163 4.20 9.41 -0.16
CA MET A 163 4.87 10.14 0.92
C MET A 163 4.79 11.66 0.74
N TYR A 164 4.81 12.16 -0.49
CA TYR A 164 4.61 13.58 -0.77
C TYR A 164 3.17 14.01 -0.44
N HIS A 165 2.17 13.28 -0.93
CA HIS A 165 0.76 13.54 -0.67
C HIS A 165 0.41 13.45 0.82
N GLN A 166 0.95 12.45 1.52
CA GLN A 166 0.82 12.31 2.98
C GLN A 166 1.30 13.56 3.70
N ARG A 167 2.53 14.04 3.39
CA ARG A 167 3.09 15.26 4.02
C ARG A 167 2.27 16.50 3.69
N CYS A 168 1.80 16.64 2.45
CA CYS A 168 0.94 17.75 2.04
C CYS A 168 -0.37 17.74 2.85
N TYR A 169 -0.99 16.56 2.98
CA TYR A 169 -2.25 16.39 3.70
C TYR A 169 -2.09 16.63 5.20
N GLU A 170 -1.10 16.02 5.85
CA GLU A 170 -0.77 16.24 7.27
C GLU A 170 -0.51 17.71 7.57
N ARG A 171 0.27 18.39 6.72
CA ARG A 171 0.57 19.82 6.88
C ARG A 171 -0.68 20.68 6.72
N ALA A 172 -1.57 20.34 5.80
CA ALA A 172 -2.83 21.05 5.61
C ALA A 172 -3.73 20.88 6.85
N GLU A 173 -3.89 19.67 7.37
CA GLU A 173 -4.69 19.41 8.58
C GLU A 173 -4.11 20.06 9.84
N LEU A 174 -2.79 20.00 10.05
CA LEU A 174 -2.17 20.71 11.16
C LEU A 174 -2.33 22.23 11.01
N GLY A 175 -2.28 22.74 9.77
CA GLY A 175 -2.52 24.14 9.46
C GLY A 175 -3.96 24.59 9.77
N THR A 176 -4.97 23.75 9.52
CA THR A 176 -6.36 24.06 9.88
C THR A 176 -6.55 24.08 11.40
N LEU A 177 -5.94 23.13 12.13
CA LEU A 177 -5.96 23.12 13.60
C LEU A 177 -5.28 24.37 14.18
N TRP A 178 -4.15 24.80 13.61
CA TRP A 178 -3.47 26.02 14.05
C TRP A 178 -4.34 27.27 13.87
N LYS A 179 -4.99 27.42 12.70
CA LYS A 179 -5.91 28.53 12.42
C LYS A 179 -7.11 28.52 13.37
N ALA A 180 -7.73 27.36 13.56
CA ALA A 180 -8.86 27.19 14.48
C ALA A 180 -8.51 27.52 15.93
N SER A 181 -7.26 27.30 16.35
CA SER A 181 -6.79 27.68 17.69
C SER A 181 -6.44 29.17 17.84
N SER A 182 -6.26 29.89 16.72
CA SER A 182 -5.79 31.28 16.69
C SER A 182 -6.95 32.29 16.54
N GLU A 183 -8.13 31.86 16.12
CA GLU A 183 -9.25 32.76 15.81
C GLU A 183 -10.27 32.83 16.97
N GLU A 184 -10.18 33.87 17.81
CA GLU A 184 -11.22 34.23 18.80
C GLU A 184 -12.48 34.87 18.15
N HIS A 185 -12.48 35.16 16.84
CA HIS A 185 -13.67 35.64 16.13
C HIS A 185 -13.59 35.31 14.64
N VAL A 186 -14.31 34.26 14.19
CA VAL A 186 -14.52 33.98 12.77
C VAL A 186 -15.97 34.27 12.44
N THR A 187 -16.22 35.29 11.62
CA THR A 187 -17.53 35.47 10.98
C THR A 187 -17.69 34.44 9.86
N PRO A 188 -18.92 33.99 9.55
CA PRO A 188 -19.18 32.93 8.57
C PRO A 188 -18.56 33.18 7.18
N ASP A 189 -18.29 34.43 6.82
CA ASP A 189 -17.71 34.82 5.52
C ASP A 189 -16.21 34.54 5.40
N SER A 190 -15.46 34.44 6.51
CA SER A 190 -14.01 34.17 6.48
C SER A 190 -13.69 32.69 6.19
N LEU A 191 -14.63 31.77 6.43
CA LEU A 191 -14.50 30.35 6.11
C LEU A 191 -14.52 30.08 4.59
N MET A 192 -15.09 30.98 3.79
CA MET A 192 -15.13 30.83 2.33
C MET A 192 -13.84 31.28 1.64
N GLN A 193 -13.00 32.10 2.29
CA GLN A 193 -11.73 32.59 1.73
C GLN A 193 -10.50 31.77 2.12
N ALA A 194 -10.62 30.83 3.08
CA ALA A 194 -9.54 29.90 3.42
C ALA A 194 -9.43 28.69 2.46
N ASN A 195 -10.25 28.65 1.41
CA ASN A 195 -10.40 27.55 0.46
C ASN A 195 -9.33 27.46 -0.65
N ASP A 196 -8.22 28.20 -0.56
CA ASP A 196 -6.98 27.80 -1.24
C ASP A 196 -6.34 26.56 -0.58
N SER A 197 -6.99 25.98 0.44
CA SER A 197 -6.58 24.76 1.10
C SER A 197 -6.65 23.57 0.15
N PHE A 198 -5.51 22.92 -0.05
CA PHE A 198 -5.35 21.57 -0.62
C PHE A 198 -6.67 20.77 -0.64
N THR A 199 -7.32 20.70 -1.80
CA THR A 199 -8.43 19.77 -2.00
C THR A 199 -7.81 18.39 -2.20
N PRO A 200 -7.95 17.45 -1.24
CA PRO A 200 -7.41 16.12 -1.43
C PRO A 200 -7.97 15.53 -2.72
N ASP A 201 -7.10 15.05 -3.61
CA ASP A 201 -7.56 14.28 -4.77
C ASP A 201 -8.25 13.03 -4.24
N LEU A 202 -9.58 12.99 -4.37
CA LEU A 202 -10.38 11.87 -3.87
C LEU A 202 -10.12 10.58 -4.67
N ASN A 203 -9.43 10.68 -5.82
CA ASN A 203 -9.03 9.55 -6.66
C ASN A 203 -7.64 9.00 -6.31
N ILE A 204 -7.36 8.78 -5.02
CA ILE A 204 -6.09 8.15 -4.58
C ILE A 204 -5.90 6.74 -5.10
N PHE A 205 -6.99 6.03 -5.42
CA PHE A 205 -6.97 4.68 -5.98
C PHE A 205 -7.22 4.74 -7.48
N GLN A 206 -6.21 4.37 -8.25
CA GLN A 206 -6.24 4.32 -9.70
C GLN A 206 -6.20 2.87 -10.18
N ASP A 207 -6.58 2.65 -11.43
CA ASP A 207 -6.41 1.33 -12.04
C ASP A 207 -4.92 0.97 -12.14
N VAL A 208 -4.61 -0.33 -12.09
CA VAL A 208 -3.23 -0.81 -12.24
C VAL A 208 -2.73 -0.48 -13.65
N MET A 209 -1.89 0.55 -13.75
CA MET A 209 -1.46 1.12 -15.04
C MET A 209 -0.40 0.29 -15.76
N HIS A 210 0.44 -0.43 -15.01
CA HIS A 210 1.65 -1.06 -15.54
C HIS A 210 1.55 -2.57 -15.52
N LYS A 211 1.71 -3.18 -16.70
CA LYS A 211 1.96 -4.62 -16.82
C LYS A 211 3.40 -4.92 -16.40
N ASP A 212 3.58 -6.05 -15.74
CA ASP A 212 4.87 -6.61 -15.37
C ASP A 212 5.04 -7.99 -16.03
N THR A 213 6.28 -8.49 -16.09
CA THR A 213 6.59 -9.80 -16.67
C THR A 213 7.01 -10.82 -15.62
N LEU A 214 7.56 -10.37 -14.49
CA LEU A 214 8.02 -11.24 -13.42
C LEU A 214 6.87 -12.02 -12.77
N VAL A 215 5.78 -11.35 -12.40
CA VAL A 215 4.62 -12.00 -11.79
C VAL A 215 3.86 -12.79 -12.82
N LYS A 216 3.71 -12.27 -14.05
CA LYS A 216 3.05 -13.00 -15.13
C LYS A 216 3.72 -14.36 -15.39
N SER A 217 5.04 -14.35 -15.53
CA SER A 217 5.82 -15.58 -15.76
C SER A 217 5.73 -16.53 -14.55
N PHE A 218 5.81 -15.99 -13.34
CA PHE A 218 5.64 -16.79 -12.12
C PHE A 218 4.28 -17.49 -12.07
N ILE A 219 3.20 -16.76 -12.35
CA ILE A 219 1.84 -17.29 -12.36
C ILE A 219 1.70 -18.36 -13.45
N ASP A 220 2.17 -18.08 -14.66
CA ASP A 220 2.08 -19.03 -15.78
C ASP A 220 2.80 -20.35 -15.49
N GLU A 221 3.93 -20.28 -14.79
CA GLU A 221 4.74 -21.46 -14.48
C GLU A 221 4.29 -22.20 -13.21
N VAL A 222 3.84 -21.50 -12.17
CA VAL A 222 3.49 -22.13 -10.88
C VAL A 222 2.29 -23.08 -11.00
N PHE A 223 1.32 -22.74 -11.85
CA PHE A 223 0.14 -23.58 -12.07
C PHE A 223 0.41 -24.79 -12.99
N LEU A 224 1.54 -24.81 -13.71
CA LEU A 224 2.00 -26.03 -14.42
C LEU A 224 2.52 -27.10 -13.46
N LEU A 225 2.90 -26.71 -12.24
CA LEU A 225 3.38 -27.63 -11.22
C LEU A 225 2.20 -28.35 -10.55
N LYS A 226 2.38 -29.65 -10.30
CA LYS A 226 1.33 -30.46 -9.65
C LYS A 226 1.03 -29.98 -8.22
N PRO A 227 -0.26 -29.82 -7.86
CA PRO A 227 -0.67 -29.56 -6.49
C PRO A 227 -0.44 -30.80 -5.60
N GLY A 228 -0.44 -30.60 -4.27
CA GLY A 228 -0.23 -31.67 -3.29
C GLY A 228 1.23 -32.13 -3.09
N LEU A 229 2.15 -31.70 -3.96
CA LEU A 229 3.60 -31.77 -3.73
C LEU A 229 4.12 -30.42 -3.22
N SER A 230 5.30 -30.40 -2.59
CA SER A 230 5.93 -29.15 -2.15
C SER A 230 6.49 -28.28 -3.29
N LEU A 231 6.29 -28.66 -4.56
CA LEU A 231 6.90 -28.00 -5.72
C LEU A 231 6.51 -26.52 -5.84
N ARG A 232 5.22 -26.18 -5.68
CA ARG A 232 4.76 -24.79 -5.76
C ARG A 232 5.36 -23.91 -4.66
N SER A 233 5.54 -24.45 -3.45
CA SER A 233 6.20 -23.73 -2.34
C SER A 233 7.69 -23.48 -2.59
N VAL A 234 8.39 -24.46 -3.18
CA VAL A 234 9.81 -24.33 -3.56
C VAL A 234 9.96 -23.31 -4.69
N TYR A 235 9.10 -23.37 -5.70
CA TYR A 235 9.10 -22.45 -6.82
C TYR A 235 8.80 -21.00 -6.38
N LEU A 236 7.81 -20.80 -5.51
CA LEU A 236 7.57 -19.53 -4.83
C LEU A 236 8.81 -19.03 -4.08
N SER A 237 9.49 -19.90 -3.33
CA SER A 237 10.70 -19.51 -2.59
C SER A 237 11.82 -19.04 -3.54
N HIS A 238 11.97 -19.69 -4.70
CA HIS A 238 12.91 -19.24 -5.74
C HIS A 238 12.52 -17.88 -6.33
N PHE A 239 11.23 -17.66 -6.59
CA PHE A 239 10.71 -16.37 -7.06
C PHE A 239 11.00 -15.24 -6.07
N LEU A 240 10.71 -15.44 -4.78
CA LEU A 240 10.99 -14.45 -3.73
C LEU A 240 12.50 -14.17 -3.60
N LEU A 241 13.33 -15.21 -3.69
CA LEU A 241 14.78 -15.06 -3.67
C LEU A 241 15.30 -14.27 -4.87
N LEU A 242 14.71 -14.47 -6.06
CA LEU A 242 15.04 -13.70 -7.26
C LEU A 242 14.71 -12.21 -7.07
N LEU A 243 13.50 -11.90 -6.58
CA LEU A 243 13.09 -10.52 -6.30
C LEU A 243 14.06 -9.85 -5.31
N HIS A 244 14.35 -10.53 -4.19
CA HIS A 244 15.27 -10.00 -3.18
C HIS A 244 16.67 -9.75 -3.75
N ARG A 245 17.21 -10.68 -4.55
CA ARG A 245 18.53 -10.50 -5.20
C ARG A 245 18.53 -9.33 -6.19
N LYS A 246 17.46 -9.17 -6.99
CA LYS A 246 17.31 -8.02 -7.90
C LYS A 246 17.28 -6.71 -7.09
N SER A 247 16.53 -6.65 -5.99
CA SER A 247 16.45 -5.45 -5.13
C SER A 247 17.77 -5.10 -4.46
N VAL A 248 18.50 -6.08 -3.91
CA VAL A 248 19.83 -5.84 -3.34
C VAL A 248 20.83 -5.40 -4.40
N THR A 249 20.79 -5.99 -5.60
CA THR A 249 21.66 -5.59 -6.71
C THR A 249 21.36 -4.16 -7.16
N LEU A 250 20.07 -3.80 -7.24
CA LEU A 250 19.62 -2.44 -7.55
C LEU A 250 20.14 -1.43 -6.51
N LEU A 251 20.03 -1.76 -5.21
CA LEU A 251 20.56 -0.91 -4.13
C LEU A 251 22.07 -0.71 -4.26
N ARG A 252 22.82 -1.77 -4.55
CA ARG A 252 24.28 -1.70 -4.76
C ARG A 252 24.65 -0.85 -5.97
N TYR A 253 23.95 -1.02 -7.08
CA TYR A 253 24.14 -0.20 -8.28
C TYR A 253 24.00 1.29 -7.96
N ILE A 254 22.91 1.68 -7.28
CA ILE A 254 22.64 3.06 -6.90
C ILE A 254 23.69 3.58 -5.90
N GLU A 255 24.05 2.78 -4.88
CA GLU A 255 25.09 3.14 -3.92
C GLU A 255 26.42 3.45 -4.59
N ASP A 256 26.88 2.59 -5.49
CA ASP A 256 28.20 2.71 -6.08
C ASP A 256 28.27 3.87 -7.09
N GLU A 257 27.21 4.06 -7.89
CA GLU A 257 27.11 5.20 -8.82
C GLU A 257 27.10 6.55 -8.08
N THR A 258 26.39 6.62 -6.96
CA THR A 258 26.16 7.88 -6.22
C THR A 258 27.19 8.13 -5.12
N GLN A 259 28.18 7.26 -4.95
CA GLN A 259 29.10 7.26 -3.81
C GLN A 259 28.35 7.28 -2.47
N LYS A 260 27.36 6.39 -2.34
CA LYS A 260 26.46 6.23 -1.20
C LYS A 260 25.63 7.50 -0.93
N GLY A 261 25.04 8.06 -1.99
CA GLY A 261 24.16 9.23 -1.92
C GLY A 261 24.86 10.59 -1.84
N LYS A 262 26.20 10.65 -1.96
CA LYS A 262 26.94 11.93 -2.02
C LYS A 262 26.64 12.71 -3.31
N LYS A 263 26.24 12.01 -4.36
CA LYS A 263 25.86 12.58 -5.66
C LYS A 263 24.40 12.21 -5.98
N PRO A 264 23.66 13.06 -6.70
CA PRO A 264 22.33 12.69 -7.18
C PRO A 264 22.42 11.51 -8.16
N PHE A 265 21.42 10.63 -8.13
CA PHE A 265 21.29 9.54 -9.09
C PHE A 265 20.84 10.07 -10.46
N ARG A 266 21.47 9.63 -11.55
CA ARG A 266 21.16 10.12 -12.91
C ARG A 266 21.10 9.05 -13.98
N SER A 267 21.54 7.82 -13.72
CA SER A 267 21.61 6.76 -14.74
C SER A 267 20.48 5.73 -14.67
N LEU A 268 19.24 6.17 -14.43
CA LEU A 268 18.07 5.27 -14.41
C LEU A 268 17.94 4.41 -15.68
N LYS A 269 18.20 4.98 -16.87
CA LYS A 269 18.15 4.23 -18.13
C LYS A 269 19.16 3.08 -18.19
N ASN A 270 20.38 3.32 -17.71
CA ASN A 270 21.44 2.31 -17.69
C ASN A 270 21.08 1.23 -16.67
N LEU A 271 20.65 1.62 -15.47
CA LEU A 271 20.17 0.70 -14.44
C LEU A 271 19.06 -0.23 -14.95
N LYS A 272 18.04 0.33 -15.64
CA LYS A 272 16.96 -0.46 -16.24
C LYS A 272 17.46 -1.48 -17.27
N THR A 273 18.51 -1.15 -18.00
CA THR A 273 19.08 -2.02 -19.04
C THR A 273 19.97 -3.09 -18.42
N ASP A 274 20.90 -2.69 -17.55
CA ASP A 274 21.90 -3.56 -16.93
C ASP A 274 21.27 -4.61 -16.00
N LEU A 275 20.16 -4.27 -15.34
CA LEU A 275 19.46 -5.16 -14.39
C LEU A 275 18.28 -5.91 -14.99
N ASP A 276 18.04 -5.74 -16.29
CA ASP A 276 16.89 -6.31 -17.00
C ASP A 276 15.56 -5.92 -16.30
N LEU A 277 15.34 -4.60 -16.19
CA LEU A 277 14.19 -3.94 -15.59
C LEU A 277 13.64 -2.86 -16.54
N THR A 278 13.62 -3.16 -17.83
CA THR A 278 13.14 -2.23 -18.86
C THR A 278 11.61 -2.03 -18.78
N VAL A 279 10.90 -3.08 -18.38
CA VAL A 279 9.46 -3.07 -18.10
C VAL A 279 9.18 -2.32 -16.80
N GLU A 280 8.30 -1.33 -16.87
CA GLU A 280 8.01 -0.45 -15.73
C GLU A 280 7.39 -1.18 -14.54
N GLY A 281 6.50 -2.15 -14.80
CA GLY A 281 5.90 -2.97 -13.73
C GLY A 281 6.94 -3.78 -12.94
N ASP A 282 7.95 -4.34 -13.63
CA ASP A 282 9.03 -5.10 -12.99
C ASP A 282 9.97 -4.18 -12.20
N LEU A 283 10.29 -3.00 -12.75
CA LEU A 283 11.04 -1.98 -12.04
C LEU A 283 10.33 -1.57 -10.75
N ASN A 284 9.01 -1.32 -10.81
CA ASN A 284 8.22 -0.91 -9.65
C ASN A 284 8.19 -1.97 -8.55
N ILE A 285 8.09 -3.26 -8.91
CA ILE A 285 8.18 -4.38 -7.95
C ILE A 285 9.54 -4.36 -7.24
N VAL A 286 10.62 -4.31 -8.03
CA VAL A 286 11.98 -4.39 -7.47
C VAL A 286 12.32 -3.15 -6.65
N MET A 287 11.88 -1.96 -7.08
CA MET A 287 12.03 -0.70 -6.36
C MET A 287 11.24 -0.70 -5.05
N ALA A 288 9.99 -1.18 -5.04
CA ALA A 288 9.18 -1.27 -3.83
C ALA A 288 9.81 -2.20 -2.79
N MET A 289 10.33 -3.36 -3.22
CA MET A 289 11.08 -4.24 -2.31
C MET A 289 12.40 -3.60 -1.84
N ALA A 290 13.09 -2.85 -2.70
CA ALA A 290 14.30 -2.12 -2.32
C ALA A 290 14.01 -0.98 -1.32
N GLU A 291 12.85 -0.31 -1.41
CA GLU A 291 12.38 0.70 -0.44
C GLU A 291 12.20 0.10 0.95
N LYS A 292 11.64 -1.11 1.03
CA LYS A 292 11.49 -1.83 2.31
C LYS A 292 12.85 -2.18 2.94
N LEU A 293 13.82 -2.55 2.11
CA LEU A 293 15.19 -2.84 2.56
C LEU A 293 15.96 -1.56 2.94
N ARG A 294 15.69 -0.44 2.26
CA ARG A 294 16.25 0.87 2.57
C ARG A 294 15.25 1.98 2.25
N ALA A 295 14.67 2.53 3.31
CA ALA A 295 13.76 3.65 3.22
C ALA A 295 14.43 4.90 2.59
N GLY A 296 13.64 5.65 1.83
CA GLY A 296 14.03 6.89 1.15
C GLY A 296 14.61 6.69 -0.25
N LEU A 297 14.62 5.46 -0.78
CA LEU A 297 15.17 5.16 -2.10
C LEU A 297 14.34 5.78 -3.22
N HIS A 298 13.02 5.58 -3.20
CA HIS A 298 12.11 6.16 -4.19
C HIS A 298 12.21 7.68 -4.23
N SER A 299 12.24 8.33 -3.06
CA SER A 299 12.42 9.79 -2.98
C SER A 299 13.81 10.25 -3.48
N PHE A 300 14.85 9.44 -3.31
CA PHE A 300 16.19 9.77 -3.79
C PHE A 300 16.33 9.59 -5.32
N VAL A 301 15.67 8.57 -5.88
CA VAL A 301 15.75 8.22 -7.32
C VAL A 301 14.76 9.03 -8.15
N PHE A 302 13.50 9.13 -7.71
CA PHE A 302 12.40 9.75 -8.44
C PHE A 302 11.97 11.09 -7.85
N GLY A 303 12.18 11.29 -6.54
CA GLY A 303 11.83 12.54 -5.89
C GLY A 303 12.71 13.67 -6.42
N ARG A 304 12.09 14.68 -7.02
CA ARG A 304 12.79 15.93 -7.32
C ARG A 304 13.11 16.67 -6.02
N PRO A 305 14.21 17.45 -5.97
CA PRO A 305 14.56 18.26 -4.81
C PRO A 305 13.45 19.23 -4.37
N PHE A 306 12.63 19.75 -5.28
CA PHE A 306 11.49 20.60 -4.96
C PHE A 306 10.46 20.52 -6.09
N TYR A 307 9.19 20.34 -5.73
CA TYR A 307 7.99 20.41 -6.60
C TYR A 307 7.86 19.34 -7.68
N THR A 308 6.93 18.40 -7.47
CA THR A 308 6.22 17.78 -8.60
C THR A 308 4.75 17.66 -8.27
N SER A 309 3.96 18.62 -8.77
CA SER A 309 2.57 18.40 -9.10
C SER A 309 2.19 19.35 -10.24
N VAL A 310 1.82 18.75 -11.38
CA VAL A 310 0.96 19.31 -12.44
C VAL A 310 1.54 20.46 -13.29
N GLN A 311 2.29 21.42 -12.74
CA GLN A 311 2.77 22.60 -13.50
C GLN A 311 3.77 22.27 -14.63
N GLU A 312 4.53 21.17 -14.55
CA GLU A 312 5.43 20.79 -15.66
C GLU A 312 4.72 20.07 -16.81
N ARG A 313 3.58 19.42 -16.57
CA ARG A 313 2.81 18.80 -17.66
C ARG A 313 2.23 19.88 -18.59
N ASP A 314 1.82 21.01 -18.01
CA ASP A 314 1.32 22.17 -18.76
C ASP A 314 2.43 23.03 -19.39
N LEU A 315 3.65 23.03 -18.82
CA LEU A 315 4.81 23.72 -19.41
C LEU A 315 5.47 22.93 -20.55
N LEU A 316 5.39 21.60 -20.55
CA LEU A 316 5.90 20.76 -21.65
C LEU A 316 4.90 20.59 -22.80
N MET A 317 3.64 20.98 -22.63
CA MET A 317 2.63 21.02 -23.71
C MET A 317 2.60 22.36 -24.46
N ASN A 318 3.34 23.37 -24.00
CA ASN A 318 3.44 24.70 -24.63
C ASN A 318 4.81 24.99 -25.26
N PHE A 319 5.53 23.95 -25.69
CA PHE A 319 6.66 24.05 -26.61
C PHE A 319 6.54 23.03 -27.74
#